data_AF-A0A0N5BGG5-F1
#
_entry.id   AF-A0A0N5BGG5-F1
#
_cell.length_a   1.000
_cell.length_b   1.000
_cell.length_c   1.000
_cell.angle_alpha   90.00
_cell.angle_beta   90.00
_cell.angle_gamma   90.00
#
_symmetry.space_group_name_H-M   'P 1'
#
loop_
_entity.id
_entity.type
_entity.pdbx_description
1 polymer ?
#
loop_
_entity_poly.entity_id
_entity_poly.type
_entity_poly.pdbx_seq_one_letter_code
_entity_poly.pdbx_strand_id
1 'polypeptide(L)'
;MCFILMVFFPPVTGYMQVFMEPSYNWTVFYALMYYFTYCQFFLCAYIAFIRFILIYFPLKGTDILKKTFWLFVVLLLITSYAPTWHLWFCKTYFGPIDKRYTKGYLIFSISYKKLEWMNVSNSKNSIIYYFIFLTISFILNLTSLIKLIFKNLLSSVGKKKSVKGNVSMLIYSLIVMVVQLLFISLNCVWYFTDPNTPDMSIYHICQKLRVYVYHLMCLLQPYALILLSKSTRNILKNIIINSFKTRHQSGSTKIQINRV
;
A
#
# COMPACT_ATOMS: atom_id res chain seq x y z
N MET A 1 -3.73 -8.73 7.47
CA MET A 1 -2.35 -8.19 7.41
C MET A 1 -1.41 -8.80 8.45
N CYS A 2 -1.82 -8.97 9.72
CA CYS A 2 -1.05 -9.76 10.70
C CYS A 2 -0.83 -11.24 10.29
N PHE A 3 -1.66 -11.77 9.40
CA PHE A 3 -1.59 -13.15 8.93
C PHE A 3 -0.32 -13.50 8.14
N ILE A 4 0.32 -12.57 7.43
CA ILE A 4 1.56 -12.87 6.68
C ILE A 4 2.71 -13.20 7.64
N LEU A 5 2.70 -12.66 8.87
CA LEU A 5 3.65 -13.02 9.93
C LEU A 5 3.28 -14.34 10.62
N MET A 6 2.00 -14.69 10.69
CA MET A 6 1.55 -15.97 11.25
C MET A 6 2.06 -17.17 10.44
N VAL A 7 2.38 -16.98 9.17
CA VAL A 7 3.01 -17.99 8.30
C VAL A 7 4.44 -18.35 8.77
N PHE A 8 5.06 -17.55 9.63
CA PHE A 8 6.37 -17.83 10.24
C PHE A 8 6.28 -18.29 11.70
N PHE A 9 5.07 -18.38 12.28
CA PHE A 9 4.88 -18.80 13.67
C PHE A 9 4.57 -20.31 13.72
N PRO A 10 5.42 -21.15 14.35
CA PRO A 10 5.33 -22.61 14.24
C PRO A 10 3.96 -23.23 14.61
N PRO A 11 3.23 -22.75 15.64
CA PRO A 11 1.89 -23.24 15.95
C PRO A 11 0.87 -23.01 14.84
N VAL A 12 1.03 -21.92 14.07
CA VAL A 12 0.13 -21.60 12.97
C VAL A 12 0.55 -22.34 11.70
N THR A 13 1.84 -22.63 11.49
CA THR A 13 2.28 -23.40 10.32
C THR A 13 1.79 -24.85 10.36
N GLY A 14 1.63 -25.46 11.54
CA GLY A 14 0.98 -26.76 11.69
C GLY A 14 -0.48 -26.74 11.18
N TYR A 15 -1.23 -25.68 11.49
CA TYR A 15 -2.61 -25.52 10.99
C TYR A 15 -2.67 -25.35 9.46
N MET A 16 -1.65 -24.74 8.86
CA MET A 16 -1.60 -24.52 7.40
C MET A 16 -1.45 -25.81 6.59
N GLN A 17 -0.96 -26.91 7.19
CA GLN A 17 -0.87 -28.22 6.54
C GLN A 17 -2.23 -28.73 6.06
N VAL A 18 -3.31 -28.41 6.79
CA VAL A 18 -4.68 -28.82 6.45
C VAL A 18 -5.13 -28.22 5.11
N PHE A 19 -4.51 -27.12 4.67
CA PHE A 19 -4.87 -26.40 3.45
C PHE A 19 -3.83 -26.57 2.33
N MET A 20 -3.07 -27.66 2.34
CA MET A 20 -2.16 -28.00 1.25
C MET A 20 -2.92 -28.38 -0.04
N GLU A 21 -4.15 -28.86 0.08
CA GLU A 21 -5.00 -29.14 -1.07
C GLU A 21 -5.70 -27.86 -1.57
N PRO A 22 -5.77 -27.63 -2.90
CA PRO A 22 -6.47 -26.49 -3.48
C PRO A 22 -7.95 -26.43 -3.08
N SER A 23 -8.32 -25.35 -2.36
CA SER A 23 -9.69 -25.08 -1.92
C SER A 23 -10.03 -23.58 -2.00
N TYR A 24 -11.31 -23.24 -1.83
CA TYR A 24 -11.77 -21.84 -1.85
C TYR A 24 -11.60 -21.11 -0.51
N ASN A 25 -11.14 -21.82 0.54
CA ASN A 25 -11.09 -21.32 1.92
C ASN A 25 -10.31 -20.01 2.06
N TRP A 26 -9.23 -19.85 1.29
CA TRP A 26 -8.35 -18.69 1.35
C TRP A 26 -8.39 -17.82 0.08
N THR A 27 -9.28 -18.11 -0.86
CA THR A 27 -9.37 -17.41 -2.15
C THR A 27 -9.67 -15.92 -1.95
N VAL A 28 -10.65 -15.59 -1.11
CA VAL A 28 -11.00 -14.19 -0.81
C VAL A 28 -9.82 -13.45 -0.20
N PHE A 29 -9.14 -14.08 0.76
CA PHE A 29 -7.96 -13.48 1.41
C PHE A 29 -6.83 -13.24 0.40
N TYR A 30 -6.52 -14.23 -0.43
CA TYR A 30 -5.50 -14.14 -1.48
C TYR A 30 -5.83 -13.03 -2.48
N ALA A 31 -7.07 -12.98 -3.00
CA ALA A 31 -7.51 -11.97 -3.95
C ALA A 31 -7.43 -10.55 -3.34
N LEU A 32 -7.88 -10.38 -2.08
CA LEU A 32 -7.81 -9.11 -1.37
C LEU A 32 -6.38 -8.62 -1.15
N MET A 33 -5.41 -9.51 -0.88
CA MET A 33 -4.00 -9.12 -0.75
C MET A 33 -3.48 -8.42 -2.02
N TYR A 34 -3.79 -8.95 -3.20
CA TYR A 34 -3.42 -8.31 -4.46
C TYR A 34 -4.25 -7.05 -4.71
N TYR A 35 -5.56 -7.11 -4.50
CA TYR A 35 -6.48 -5.99 -4.72
C TYR A 35 -6.07 -4.73 -3.96
N PHE A 36 -5.80 -4.85 -2.65
CA PHE A 36 -5.36 -3.70 -1.85
C PHE A 36 -4.01 -3.15 -2.30
N THR A 37 -3.12 -4.01 -2.79
CA THR A 37 -1.84 -3.56 -3.36
C THR A 37 -2.07 -2.76 -4.63
N TYR A 38 -2.95 -3.20 -5.53
CA TYR A 38 -3.34 -2.43 -6.72
C TYR A 38 -3.98 -1.08 -6.38
N CYS A 39 -4.88 -1.06 -5.38
CA CYS A 39 -5.46 0.16 -4.86
C CYS A 39 -4.39 1.14 -4.39
N GLN A 40 -3.36 0.64 -3.69
CA GLN A 40 -2.28 1.46 -3.16
C GLN A 40 -1.41 2.09 -4.26
N PHE A 41 -1.11 1.36 -5.34
CA PHE A 41 -0.38 1.90 -6.50
C PHE A 41 -1.20 2.96 -7.23
N PHE A 42 -2.50 2.72 -7.45
CA PHE A 42 -3.39 3.70 -8.05
C PHE A 42 -3.49 4.97 -7.21
N LEU A 43 -3.67 4.83 -5.89
CA LEU A 43 -3.72 5.94 -4.93
C LEU A 43 -2.45 6.80 -4.99
N CYS A 44 -1.27 6.19 -5.11
CA CYS A 44 -0.01 6.93 -5.23
C CYS A 44 0.04 7.77 -6.51
N ALA A 45 -0.34 7.20 -7.65
CA ALA A 45 -0.38 7.94 -8.91
C ALA A 45 -1.40 9.08 -8.85
N TYR A 46 -2.55 8.87 -8.23
CA TYR A 46 -3.54 9.92 -8.03
C TYR A 46 -3.03 11.04 -7.12
N ILE A 47 -2.34 10.71 -6.03
CA ILE A 47 -1.72 11.72 -5.15
C ILE A 47 -0.70 12.55 -5.92
N ALA A 48 0.13 11.92 -6.76
CA ALA A 48 1.09 12.59 -7.65
C ALA A 48 0.40 13.44 -8.73
N PHE A 49 -0.77 13.02 -9.22
CA PHE A 49 -1.58 13.78 -10.16
C PHE A 49 -2.21 15.03 -9.54
N ILE A 50 -2.89 14.90 -8.39
CA ILE A 50 -3.47 16.04 -7.68
C ILE A 50 -2.38 17.05 -7.32
N ARG A 51 -1.21 16.56 -6.92
CA ARG A 51 0.01 17.34 -6.72
C ARG A 51 0.39 18.18 -7.93
N PHE A 52 0.55 17.51 -9.06
CA PHE A 52 0.88 18.15 -10.33
C PHE A 52 -0.13 19.26 -10.64
N ILE A 53 -1.42 18.96 -10.51
CA ILE A 53 -2.47 19.95 -10.75
C ILE A 53 -2.34 21.16 -9.82
N LEU A 54 -2.11 20.96 -8.52
CA LEU A 54 -2.00 22.06 -7.54
C LEU A 54 -0.74 22.92 -7.69
N ILE A 55 0.32 22.37 -8.28
CA ILE A 55 1.57 23.09 -8.50
C ILE A 55 1.52 23.89 -9.81
N TYR A 56 0.93 23.31 -10.86
CA TYR A 56 0.87 23.92 -12.20
C TYR A 56 -0.32 24.87 -12.36
N PHE A 57 -1.47 24.55 -11.78
CA PHE A 57 -2.68 25.34 -11.90
C PHE A 57 -2.99 26.06 -10.58
N PRO A 58 -3.42 27.32 -10.62
CA PRO A 58 -3.76 28.10 -9.43
C PRO A 58 -5.15 27.71 -8.86
N LEU A 59 -5.41 26.42 -8.75
CA LEU A 59 -6.69 25.88 -8.28
C LEU A 59 -6.64 25.60 -6.77
N LYS A 60 -7.77 25.81 -6.09
CA LYS A 60 -7.92 25.38 -4.69
C LYS A 60 -8.08 23.86 -4.67
N GLY A 61 -7.23 23.17 -3.91
CA GLY A 61 -7.28 21.70 -3.84
C GLY A 61 -8.59 21.14 -3.30
N THR A 62 -9.31 21.90 -2.48
CA THR A 62 -10.66 21.54 -2.03
C THR A 62 -11.65 21.41 -3.18
N ASP A 63 -11.52 22.24 -4.20
CA ASP A 63 -12.51 22.34 -5.28
C ASP A 63 -12.28 21.24 -6.31
N ILE A 64 -11.02 20.92 -6.59
CA ILE A 64 -10.65 19.75 -7.41
C ILE A 64 -11.11 18.49 -6.70
N LEU A 65 -10.75 18.31 -5.43
CA LEU A 65 -11.06 17.08 -4.71
C LEU A 65 -12.57 16.84 -4.66
N LYS A 66 -13.38 17.87 -4.37
CA LYS A 66 -14.84 17.74 -4.35
C LYS A 66 -15.41 17.26 -5.69
N LYS A 67 -14.88 17.76 -6.82
CA LYS A 67 -15.35 17.40 -8.16
C LYS A 67 -14.84 16.04 -8.63
N THR A 68 -13.60 15.67 -8.30
CA THR A 68 -12.97 14.45 -8.80
C THR A 68 -13.09 13.26 -7.87
N PHE A 69 -13.51 13.44 -6.60
CA PHE A 69 -13.48 12.38 -5.59
C PHE A 69 -14.27 11.13 -5.99
N TRP A 70 -15.53 11.28 -6.41
CA TRP A 70 -16.36 10.12 -6.75
C TRP A 70 -15.87 9.40 -8.01
N LEU A 71 -15.51 10.17 -9.04
CA LEU A 71 -14.90 9.60 -10.25
C LEU A 71 -13.61 8.85 -9.90
N PHE A 72 -12.78 9.43 -9.02
CA PHE A 72 -11.56 8.79 -8.52
C PHE A 72 -11.85 7.48 -7.79
N VAL A 73 -12.84 7.46 -6.88
CA VAL A 73 -13.21 6.24 -6.14
C VAL A 73 -13.68 5.15 -7.11
N VAL A 74 -14.53 5.49 -8.07
CA VAL A 74 -15.01 4.52 -9.08
C VAL A 74 -13.86 3.98 -9.91
N LEU A 75 -12.97 4.85 -10.42
CA LEU A 75 -11.80 4.43 -11.19
C LEU A 75 -10.88 3.55 -10.34
N LEU A 76 -10.59 3.93 -9.10
CA LEU A 76 -9.78 3.16 -8.16
C LEU A 76 -10.30 1.73 -8.02
N LEU A 77 -11.61 1.56 -7.78
CA LEU A 77 -12.23 0.26 -7.60
C LEU A 77 -12.12 -0.57 -8.88
N ILE A 78 -12.48 0.01 -10.03
CA ILE A 78 -12.50 -0.69 -11.33
C ILE A 78 -11.08 -1.09 -11.75
N THR A 79 -10.13 -0.15 -11.76
CA THR A 79 -8.77 -0.42 -12.25
C THR A 79 -8.04 -1.38 -11.33
N SER A 80 -8.31 -1.36 -10.02
CA SER A 80 -7.67 -2.28 -9.06
C SER A 80 -8.31 -3.67 -9.07
N TYR A 81 -9.60 -3.76 -9.41
CA TYR A 81 -10.30 -5.04 -9.58
C TYR A 81 -9.93 -5.73 -10.90
N ALA A 82 -9.77 -4.97 -11.99
CA ALA A 82 -9.46 -5.49 -13.33
C ALA A 82 -8.26 -6.44 -13.43
N PRO A 83 -7.16 -6.31 -12.66
CA PRO A 83 -6.09 -7.31 -12.65
C PRO A 83 -6.33 -8.48 -11.68
N THR A 84 -7.29 -8.39 -10.75
CA THR A 84 -7.59 -9.44 -9.74
C THR A 84 -8.82 -10.27 -10.00
N TRP A 85 -9.72 -9.86 -10.91
CA TRP A 85 -11.03 -10.49 -11.09
C TRP A 85 -10.97 -12.03 -11.22
N HIS A 86 -9.95 -12.53 -11.92
CA HIS A 86 -9.76 -13.96 -12.15
C HIS A 86 -9.40 -14.74 -10.88
N LEU A 87 -8.74 -14.11 -9.90
CA LEU A 87 -8.33 -14.77 -8.66
C LEU A 87 -9.51 -15.21 -7.81
N TRP A 88 -10.65 -14.51 -7.91
CA TRP A 88 -11.88 -14.84 -7.18
C TRP A 88 -12.45 -16.21 -7.55
N PHE A 89 -12.08 -16.74 -8.72
CA PHE A 89 -12.51 -18.05 -9.21
C PHE A 89 -11.46 -19.15 -9.01
N CYS A 90 -10.25 -18.79 -8.57
CA CYS A 90 -9.14 -19.72 -8.41
C CYS A 90 -9.16 -20.38 -7.02
N LYS A 91 -8.90 -21.68 -6.98
CA LYS A 91 -8.64 -22.38 -5.71
C LYS A 91 -7.26 -22.01 -5.20
N THR A 92 -7.14 -21.80 -3.90
CA THR A 92 -5.88 -21.47 -3.20
C THR A 92 -5.38 -22.63 -2.37
N TYR A 93 -4.07 -22.70 -2.16
CA TYR A 93 -3.43 -23.72 -1.33
C TYR A 93 -2.15 -23.18 -0.69
N PHE A 94 -1.70 -23.85 0.37
CA PHE A 94 -0.42 -23.57 1.02
C PHE A 94 0.64 -24.57 0.56
N GLY A 95 1.63 -24.09 -0.21
CA GLY A 95 2.77 -24.89 -0.63
C GLY A 95 3.92 -24.78 0.38
N PRO A 96 4.56 -25.87 0.81
CA PRO A 96 5.69 -25.81 1.73
C PRO A 96 6.91 -25.19 1.04
N ILE A 97 7.65 -24.37 1.78
CA ILE A 97 8.97 -23.87 1.38
C ILE A 97 10.01 -24.94 1.72
N ASP A 98 10.97 -25.16 0.82
CA ASP A 98 12.04 -26.15 1.01
C ASP A 98 12.82 -25.87 2.31
N LYS A 99 12.99 -26.93 3.12
CA LYS A 99 13.62 -26.90 4.44
C LYS A 99 15.06 -26.38 4.42
N ARG A 100 15.75 -26.48 3.28
CA ARG A 100 17.09 -25.91 3.07
C ARG A 100 17.12 -24.40 3.29
N TYR A 101 16.05 -23.69 2.95
CA TYR A 101 15.96 -22.23 3.06
C TYR A 101 15.29 -21.75 4.35
N THR A 102 14.80 -22.68 5.17
CA THR A 102 14.06 -22.37 6.40
C THR A 102 14.75 -22.85 7.66
N LYS A 103 16.02 -23.31 7.58
CA LYS A 103 16.76 -23.89 8.72
C LYS A 103 16.01 -25.06 9.37
N GLY A 104 15.33 -25.89 8.57
CA GLY A 104 14.56 -27.05 9.05
C GLY A 104 13.14 -26.73 9.53
N TYR A 105 12.74 -25.46 9.65
CA TYR A 105 11.39 -25.07 10.04
C TYR A 105 10.38 -25.31 8.91
N LEU A 106 9.18 -25.78 9.26
CA LEU A 106 8.08 -25.90 8.31
C LEU A 106 7.41 -24.54 8.11
N ILE A 107 7.56 -23.97 6.91
CA ILE A 107 6.98 -22.69 6.51
C ILE A 107 6.22 -22.91 5.21
N PHE A 108 5.08 -22.24 5.06
CA PHE A 108 4.24 -22.33 3.87
C PHE A 108 4.23 -21.02 3.09
N SER A 109 3.89 -21.09 1.81
CA SER A 109 3.53 -19.93 1.00
C SER A 109 2.16 -20.17 0.39
N ILE A 110 1.29 -19.17 0.45
CA ILE A 110 0.00 -19.23 -0.23
C ILE A 110 0.18 -19.04 -1.73
N SER A 111 -0.43 -19.94 -2.50
CA SER A 111 -0.45 -19.96 -3.96
C SER A 111 -1.87 -20.25 -4.45
N TYR A 112 -2.08 -20.09 -5.76
CA TYR A 112 -3.36 -20.43 -6.40
C TYR A 112 -3.15 -21.44 -7.52
N LYS A 113 -4.15 -22.30 -7.74
CA LYS A 113 -4.20 -23.19 -8.89
C LYS A 113 -4.68 -22.38 -10.09
N LYS A 114 -3.80 -22.21 -11.08
CA LYS A 114 -4.11 -21.54 -12.34
C LYS A 114 -5.20 -22.32 -13.09
N LEU A 115 -6.20 -21.60 -13.62
CA LEU A 115 -7.21 -22.17 -14.50
C LEU A 115 -6.68 -22.27 -15.93
N GLU A 116 -7.17 -23.23 -16.72
CA GLU A 116 -6.64 -23.54 -18.06
C GLU A 116 -6.67 -22.35 -19.03
N TRP A 117 -7.74 -21.56 -18.97
CA TRP A 117 -7.90 -20.35 -19.80
C TRP A 117 -6.97 -19.20 -19.42
N MET A 118 -6.31 -19.28 -18.25
CA MET A 118 -5.37 -18.24 -17.85
C MET A 118 -4.04 -18.47 -18.58
N ASN A 119 -3.71 -17.60 -19.53
CA ASN A 119 -2.42 -17.67 -20.22
C ASN A 119 -1.27 -17.10 -19.37
N VAL A 120 -1.54 -16.05 -18.60
CA VAL A 120 -0.53 -15.32 -17.82
C VAL A 120 -0.73 -15.56 -16.31
N SER A 121 0.36 -15.63 -15.55
CA SER A 121 0.26 -15.71 -14.09
C SER A 121 -0.09 -14.35 -13.49
N ASN A 122 -0.80 -14.35 -12.36
CA ASN A 122 -1.20 -13.13 -11.69
C ASN A 122 0.01 -12.27 -11.33
N SER A 123 1.11 -12.86 -10.86
CA SER A 123 2.36 -12.14 -10.55
C SER A 123 2.88 -11.31 -11.73
N LYS A 124 2.74 -11.82 -12.96
CA LYS A 124 3.16 -11.08 -14.17
C LYS A 124 2.25 -9.88 -14.43
N ASN A 125 0.92 -10.10 -14.39
CA ASN A 125 -0.05 -9.02 -14.50
C ASN A 125 0.15 -7.96 -13.40
N SER A 126 0.50 -8.40 -12.20
CA SER A 126 0.74 -7.51 -11.07
C SER A 126 1.87 -6.54 -11.35
N ILE A 127 3.00 -7.06 -11.84
CA ILE A 127 4.21 -6.27 -12.06
C ILE A 127 3.98 -5.24 -13.17
N ILE A 128 3.30 -5.61 -14.26
CA ILE A 128 2.93 -4.66 -15.32
C ILE A 128 2.10 -3.51 -14.76
N TYR A 129 1.05 -3.82 -13.98
CA TYR A 129 0.22 -2.80 -13.35
C TYR A 129 1.04 -1.88 -12.43
N TYR A 130 1.86 -2.46 -11.56
CA TYR A 130 2.69 -1.69 -10.64
C TYR A 130 3.66 -0.76 -11.38
N PHE A 131 4.29 -1.24 -12.46
CA PHE A 131 5.19 -0.43 -13.28
C PHE A 131 4.46 0.75 -13.94
N ILE A 132 3.27 0.54 -14.49
CA ILE A 132 2.50 1.62 -15.14
C ILE A 132 2.24 2.76 -14.14
N PHE A 133 1.66 2.44 -12.99
CA PHE A 133 1.32 3.46 -11.99
C PHE A 133 2.54 4.06 -11.30
N LEU A 134 3.61 3.30 -11.11
CA LEU A 134 4.86 3.84 -10.59
C LEU A 134 5.49 4.85 -11.57
N THR A 135 5.55 4.51 -12.86
CA THR A 135 6.07 5.40 -13.91
C THR A 135 5.25 6.69 -14.00
N ILE A 136 3.92 6.59 -13.99
CA ILE A 136 3.04 7.77 -13.95
C ILE A 136 3.34 8.63 -12.71
N SER A 137 3.43 8.01 -11.53
CA SER A 137 3.76 8.70 -10.28
C SER A 137 5.12 9.41 -10.35
N PHE A 138 6.13 8.73 -10.92
CA PHE A 138 7.48 9.25 -11.08
C PHE A 138 7.51 10.48 -11.99
N ILE A 139 6.91 10.41 -13.17
CA ILE A 139 6.85 11.52 -14.12
C ILE A 139 6.14 12.74 -13.49
N LEU A 140 5.02 12.53 -12.82
CA LEU A 140 4.24 13.61 -12.19
C LEU A 140 4.96 14.24 -10.99
N ASN A 141 5.64 13.43 -10.17
CA ASN A 141 6.45 13.93 -9.06
C ASN A 141 7.69 14.68 -9.56
N LEU A 142 8.37 14.16 -10.59
CA LEU A 142 9.55 14.79 -11.17
C LEU A 142 9.22 16.15 -11.80
N THR A 143 8.17 16.21 -12.61
CA THR A 143 7.68 17.48 -13.21
C THR A 143 7.29 18.49 -12.14
N SER A 144 6.56 18.05 -11.10
CA SER A 144 6.22 18.87 -9.93
C SER A 144 7.44 19.42 -9.20
N LEU A 145 8.47 18.59 -9.00
CA LEU A 145 9.72 18.96 -8.36
C LEU A 145 10.48 20.01 -9.19
N ILE A 146 10.65 19.76 -10.49
CA ILE A 146 11.30 20.69 -11.42
C ILE A 146 10.63 22.06 -11.37
N LYS A 147 9.29 22.11 -11.48
CA LYS A 147 8.53 23.37 -11.43
C LYS A 147 8.72 24.12 -10.11
N LEU A 148 8.76 23.42 -8.98
CA LEU A 148 8.98 24.04 -7.67
C LEU A 148 10.40 24.57 -7.51
N ILE A 149 11.42 23.85 -8.01
CA ILE A 149 12.81 24.32 -8.00
C ILE A 149 12.93 25.62 -8.79
N PHE A 150 12.44 25.64 -10.03
CA PHE A 150 12.45 26.86 -10.85
C PHE A 150 11.69 28.01 -10.22
N LYS A 151 10.52 27.74 -9.62
CA LYS A 151 9.73 28.77 -8.94
C LYS A 151 10.46 29.35 -7.73
N ASN A 152 11.16 28.53 -6.95
CA ASN A 152 11.93 28.98 -5.78
C ASN A 152 13.18 29.78 -6.18
N LEU A 153 13.86 29.38 -7.26
CA LEU A 153 15.03 30.11 -7.79
C LEU A 153 14.64 31.49 -8.34
N LEU A 154 13.45 31.61 -8.95
CA LEU A 154 12.98 32.85 -9.60
C LEU A 154 12.11 33.75 -8.69
N SER A 155 11.66 33.29 -7.52
CA SER A 155 10.73 34.06 -6.68
C SER A 155 11.42 34.87 -5.58
N SER A 156 11.25 36.19 -5.64
CA SER A 156 11.57 37.14 -4.55
C SER A 156 10.83 36.81 -3.23
N VAL A 157 11.45 37.24 -2.13
CA VAL A 157 11.35 36.83 -0.71
C VAL A 157 9.93 36.74 -0.08
N GLY A 158 8.86 37.22 -0.74
CA GLY A 158 7.53 37.42 -0.14
C GLY A 158 6.53 36.23 -0.15
N LYS A 159 6.66 35.21 -1.01
CA LYS A 159 5.63 34.14 -1.19
C LYS A 159 5.92 32.80 -0.46
N LYS A 160 6.75 32.79 0.60
CA LYS A 160 7.28 31.55 1.23
C LYS A 160 6.25 30.62 1.91
N LYS A 161 5.09 31.12 2.36
CA LYS A 161 4.18 30.34 3.25
C LYS A 161 3.36 29.26 2.52
N SER A 162 2.89 29.52 1.30
CA SER A 162 2.13 28.53 0.51
C SER A 162 3.04 27.46 -0.13
N VAL A 163 4.28 27.82 -0.45
CA VAL A 163 5.30 26.91 -0.99
C VAL A 163 5.63 25.79 -0.02
N LYS A 164 5.76 26.08 1.29
CA LYS A 164 6.15 25.09 2.31
C LYS A 164 5.16 23.92 2.42
N GLY A 165 3.86 24.17 2.31
CA GLY A 165 2.83 23.13 2.33
C GLY A 165 2.88 22.21 1.10
N ASN A 166 3.13 22.80 -0.08
CA ASN A 166 3.26 22.04 -1.31
C ASN A 166 4.53 21.18 -1.34
N VAL A 167 5.64 21.68 -0.78
CA VAL A 167 6.90 20.93 -0.64
C VAL A 167 6.75 19.76 0.33
N SER A 168 6.18 19.98 1.52
CA SER A 168 6.08 18.92 2.53
C SER A 168 5.29 17.71 2.05
N MET A 169 4.19 17.96 1.34
CA MET A 169 3.40 16.85 0.82
C MET A 169 3.99 16.30 -0.52
N LEU A 170 4.91 17.01 -1.20
CA LEU A 170 5.68 16.46 -2.34
C LEU A 170 6.70 15.46 -1.82
N ILE A 171 7.38 15.80 -0.73
CA ILE A 171 8.25 14.87 0.01
C ILE A 171 7.46 13.63 0.42
N TYR A 172 6.23 13.79 0.93
CA TYR A 172 5.36 12.64 1.22
C TYR A 172 5.15 11.74 -0.02
N SER A 173 4.79 12.33 -1.17
CA SER A 173 4.56 11.61 -2.43
C SER A 173 5.82 10.86 -2.89
N LEU A 174 7.00 11.48 -2.78
CA LEU A 174 8.28 10.88 -3.10
C LEU A 174 8.64 9.71 -2.16
N ILE A 175 8.41 9.86 -0.85
CA ILE A 175 8.63 8.78 0.13
C ILE A 175 7.76 7.56 -0.23
N VAL A 176 6.47 7.77 -0.51
CA VAL A 176 5.56 6.68 -0.88
C VAL A 176 6.01 6.00 -2.17
N MET A 177 6.42 6.79 -3.17
CA MET A 177 6.93 6.28 -4.44
C MET A 177 8.20 5.43 -4.27
N VAL A 178 9.15 5.85 -3.42
CA VAL A 178 10.38 5.08 -3.14
C VAL A 178 10.06 3.74 -2.50
N VAL A 179 9.12 3.71 -1.55
CA VAL A 179 8.69 2.45 -0.94
C VAL A 179 7.98 1.54 -1.94
N GLN A 180 7.19 2.09 -2.86
CA GLN A 180 6.58 1.33 -3.95
C GLN A 180 7.61 0.81 -4.95
N LEU A 181 8.66 1.58 -5.26
CA LEU A 181 9.77 1.10 -6.08
C LEU A 181 10.48 -0.08 -5.40
N LEU A 182 10.81 0.04 -4.11
CA LEU A 182 11.39 -1.05 -3.33
C LEU A 182 10.52 -2.31 -3.37
N PHE A 183 9.21 -2.14 -3.28
CA PHE A 183 8.24 -3.22 -3.38
C PHE A 183 8.27 -3.91 -4.75
N ILE A 184 8.27 -3.14 -5.85
CA ILE A 184 8.39 -3.71 -7.20
C ILE A 184 9.71 -4.46 -7.33
N SER A 185 10.84 -3.86 -6.93
CA SER A 185 12.16 -4.47 -7.06
C SER A 185 12.24 -5.85 -6.39
N LEU A 186 11.63 -6.01 -5.20
CA LEU A 186 11.58 -7.30 -4.51
C LEU A 186 10.63 -8.32 -5.18
N ASN A 187 9.57 -7.86 -5.84
CA ASN A 187 8.66 -8.75 -6.57
C ASN A 187 9.17 -9.10 -7.98
N CYS A 188 10.01 -8.26 -8.60
CA CYS A 188 10.62 -8.53 -9.91
C CYS A 188 11.53 -9.76 -9.93
N VAL A 189 12.06 -10.17 -8.77
CA VAL A 189 12.91 -11.38 -8.63
C VAL A 189 12.19 -12.65 -9.13
N TRP A 190 10.85 -12.65 -9.14
CA TRP A 190 10.02 -13.74 -9.68
C TRP A 190 10.19 -13.97 -11.19
N TYR A 191 10.70 -12.98 -11.93
CA TYR A 191 10.97 -13.12 -13.36
C TYR A 191 12.35 -13.67 -13.68
N PHE A 192 13.29 -13.55 -12.74
CA PHE A 192 14.69 -13.94 -12.94
C PHE A 192 15.05 -15.28 -12.30
N THR A 193 14.08 -15.92 -11.65
CA THR A 193 14.27 -17.21 -10.97
C THR A 193 13.72 -18.31 -11.86
N ASP A 194 14.62 -18.97 -12.60
CA ASP A 194 14.29 -20.20 -13.30
C ASP A 194 14.01 -21.27 -12.21
N PRO A 195 12.87 -21.97 -12.24
CA PRO A 195 12.64 -23.10 -11.33
C PRO A 195 13.74 -24.17 -11.39
N ASN A 196 14.54 -24.21 -12.47
CA ASN A 196 15.67 -25.13 -12.64
C ASN A 196 17.00 -24.57 -12.09
N THR A 197 17.02 -23.37 -11.51
CA THR A 197 18.25 -22.84 -10.91
C THR A 197 18.58 -23.63 -9.63
N PRO A 198 19.78 -24.21 -9.50
CA PRO A 198 20.14 -25.02 -8.34
C PRO A 198 20.20 -24.22 -7.03
N ASP A 199 20.34 -22.89 -7.12
CA ASP A 199 20.32 -21.99 -5.96
C ASP A 199 19.17 -20.97 -6.03
N MET A 200 18.20 -21.13 -5.13
CA MET A 200 17.08 -20.21 -4.93
C MET A 200 17.26 -19.27 -3.72
N SER A 201 18.49 -19.11 -3.20
CA SER A 201 18.75 -18.30 -1.99
C SER A 201 18.28 -16.85 -2.14
N ILE A 202 18.57 -16.21 -3.28
CA ILE A 202 18.14 -14.82 -3.55
C ILE A 202 16.61 -14.71 -3.57
N TYR A 203 15.93 -15.67 -4.20
CA TYR A 203 14.47 -15.74 -4.22
C TYR A 203 13.89 -15.74 -2.81
N HIS A 204 14.39 -16.62 -1.94
CA HIS A 204 13.90 -16.76 -0.57
C HIS A 204 14.24 -15.55 0.31
N ILE A 205 15.43 -14.95 0.13
CA ILE A 205 15.79 -13.68 0.79
C ILE A 205 14.81 -12.58 0.39
N CYS A 206 14.53 -12.42 -0.91
CA CYS A 206 13.60 -11.43 -1.41
C CYS A 206 12.16 -11.69 -0.95
N GLN A 207 11.72 -12.96 -0.91
CA GLN A 207 10.41 -13.32 -0.34
C GLN A 207 10.27 -12.90 1.12
N LYS A 208 11.33 -13.09 1.92
CA LYS A 208 11.35 -12.69 3.33
C LYS A 208 11.36 -11.17 3.48
N LEU A 209 12.22 -10.47 2.74
CA LEU A 209 12.30 -9.00 2.73
C LEU A 209 10.98 -8.35 2.29
N ARG A 210 10.28 -8.97 1.34
CA ARG A 210 8.99 -8.50 0.83
C ARG A 210 7.95 -8.32 1.94
N VAL A 211 7.93 -9.20 2.94
CA VAL A 211 7.00 -9.07 4.07
C VAL A 211 7.24 -7.77 4.82
N TYR A 212 8.50 -7.44 5.12
CA TYR A 212 8.86 -6.18 5.77
C TYR A 212 8.53 -4.96 4.91
N VAL A 213 8.73 -5.03 3.59
CA VAL A 213 8.37 -3.93 2.68
C VAL A 213 6.86 -3.76 2.58
N TYR A 214 6.06 -4.83 2.59
CA TYR A 214 4.61 -4.73 2.72
C TYR A 214 4.18 -4.03 4.02
N HIS A 215 4.83 -4.33 5.15
CA HIS A 215 4.56 -3.61 6.39
C HIS A 215 4.92 -2.14 6.29
N LEU A 216 6.07 -1.82 5.68
CA LEU A 216 6.47 -0.44 5.42
C LEU A 216 5.43 0.26 4.55
N MET A 217 4.93 -0.39 3.50
CA MET A 217 3.89 0.14 2.62
C MET A 217 2.61 0.52 3.37
N CYS A 218 2.17 -0.28 4.34
CA CYS A 218 0.93 0.00 5.05
C CYS A 218 1.08 0.92 6.25
N LEU A 219 2.21 0.87 6.96
CA LEU A 219 2.44 1.70 8.14
C LEU A 219 3.01 3.07 7.77
N LEU A 220 3.92 3.16 6.80
CA LEU A 220 4.60 4.42 6.50
C LEU A 220 3.64 5.48 5.99
N GLN A 221 2.60 5.10 5.24
CA GLN A 221 1.63 6.06 4.70
C GLN A 221 0.90 6.88 5.79
N PRO A 222 0.26 6.28 6.81
CA PRO A 222 -0.35 7.06 7.89
C PRO A 222 0.69 7.82 8.72
N TYR A 223 1.85 7.22 9.02
CA TYR A 223 2.90 7.91 9.80
C TYR A 223 3.46 9.14 9.06
N ALA A 224 3.82 9.00 7.78
CA ALA A 224 4.34 10.09 6.97
C ALA A 224 3.28 11.20 6.79
N LEU A 225 2.00 10.84 6.67
CA LEU A 225 0.92 11.82 6.59
C LEU A 225 0.81 12.64 7.89
N ILE A 226 0.87 11.99 9.06
CA ILE A 226 0.83 12.67 10.37
C ILE A 226 2.09 13.55 10.56
N LEU A 227 3.26 13.08 10.13
CA LEU A 227 4.52 13.82 10.28
C LEU A 227 4.66 15.01 9.31
N LEU A 228 4.05 14.94 8.13
CA LEU A 228 4.21 15.98 7.10
C LEU A 228 3.00 16.94 7.02
N SER A 229 1.79 16.49 7.35
CA SER A 229 0.59 17.33 7.29
C SER A 229 0.24 17.97 8.64
N LYS A 230 0.45 19.30 8.75
CA LYS A 230 -0.02 20.08 9.91
C LYS A 230 -1.55 20.02 10.08
N SER A 231 -2.30 19.99 8.97
CA SER A 231 -3.77 19.88 8.99
C SER A 231 -4.20 18.56 9.62
N THR A 232 -3.60 17.44 9.19
CA THR A 232 -3.90 16.11 9.74
C THR A 232 -3.57 16.04 11.23
N ARG A 233 -2.43 16.60 11.67
CA ARG A 233 -2.10 16.67 13.10
C ARG A 233 -3.11 17.46 13.91
N ASN A 234 -3.59 18.59 13.39
CA ASN A 234 -4.57 19.41 14.10
C ASN A 234 -5.92 18.69 14.21
N ILE A 235 -6.36 18.01 13.14
CA ILE A 235 -7.57 17.18 13.17
C ILE A 235 -7.41 16.06 14.20
N LEU A 236 -6.30 15.34 14.19
CA LEU A 236 -6.02 14.26 15.14
C LEU A 236 -6.03 14.78 16.59
N LYS A 237 -5.36 15.90 16.86
CA LYS A 237 -5.38 16.55 18.18
C LYS A 237 -6.80 16.91 18.62
N ASN A 238 -7.61 17.49 17.72
CA ASN A 238 -8.99 17.85 18.03
C ASN A 238 -9.84 16.61 18.34
N ILE A 239 -9.69 15.53 17.57
CA ILE A 239 -10.37 14.25 17.83
C ILE A 239 -9.98 13.69 19.20
N ILE A 240 -8.69 13.70 19.53
CA ILE A 240 -8.18 13.22 20.83
C ILE A 240 -8.71 14.09 21.97
N ILE A 241 -8.63 15.42 21.86
CA ILE A 241 -9.13 16.33 22.90
C ILE A 241 -10.64 16.15 23.10
N ASN A 242 -11.40 16.04 22.00
CA ASN A 242 -12.85 15.85 22.07
C ASN A 242 -13.21 14.49 22.67
N SER A 243 -12.48 13.41 22.35
CA SER A 243 -12.72 12.09 22.93
C SER A 243 -12.45 12.04 24.44
N PHE A 244 -11.43 12.77 24.91
CA PHE A 244 -11.18 12.95 26.34
C PHE A 244 -12.27 13.78 27.03
N LYS A 245 -12.74 14.87 26.40
CA LYS A 245 -13.85 15.69 26.93
C LYS A 245 -15.15 14.89 27.05
N THR A 246 -15.51 14.10 26.03
CA THR A 246 -16.71 13.24 26.08
C THR A 246 -16.59 12.14 27.13
N ARG A 247 -15.39 11.57 27.36
CA ARG A 247 -15.17 10.62 28.46
C ARG A 247 -15.32 11.27 29.83
N HIS A 248 -14.82 12.49 30.01
CA HIS A 248 -14.93 13.21 31.28
C HIS A 248 -16.38 13.60 31.61
N GLN A 249 -17.17 14.01 30.60
CA GLN A 249 -18.59 14.27 30.77
C GLN A 249 -19.35 13.00 31.12
N SER A 250 -19.13 11.87 30.42
CA SER A 250 -19.78 10.59 30.73
C SER A 250 -19.42 10.02 32.12
N GLY A 251 -18.22 10.30 32.63
CA GLY A 251 -17.82 9.93 34.00
C GLY A 251 -18.49 10.79 35.08
N SER A 252 -18.64 12.09 34.82
CA SER A 252 -19.33 13.02 35.73
C SER A 252 -20.82 12.71 35.86
N THR A 253 -21.51 12.40 34.74
CA THR A 253 -22.94 12.04 34.78
C THR A 253 -23.20 10.74 35.51
N LYS A 254 -22.30 9.75 35.43
CA LYS A 254 -22.42 8.48 36.20
C LYS A 254 -22.24 8.67 37.70
N ILE A 255 -21.41 9.63 38.13
CA ILE A 255 -21.23 9.94 39.56
C ILE A 255 -22.45 10.67 40.13
N GLN A 256 -23.14 11.48 39.33
CA GLN A 256 -24.38 12.14 39.76
C GLN A 256 -25.59 11.20 39.82
N ILE A 257 -25.69 10.22 38.91
CA ILE A 257 -26.82 9.26 38.92
C ILE A 257 -26.71 8.25 40.07
N ASN A 258 -25.50 7.90 40.53
CA ASN A 258 -25.30 7.00 41.67
C ASN A 258 -25.35 7.70 43.05
N ARG A 259 -25.74 8.98 43.11
CA ARG A 259 -25.90 9.75 44.36
C ARG A 259 -27.35 10.12 44.66
N VAL A 260 -28.31 9.51 43.96
CA VAL A 260 -29.75 9.57 44.25
C VAL A 260 -30.19 8.19 44.71
#